data_AF-A0A1G1XJU0-F1
#
_entry.id   AF-A0A1G1XJU0-F1
#
_cell.length_a   1.000
_cell.length_b   1.000
_cell.length_c   1.000
_cell.angle_alpha   90.00
_cell.angle_beta   90.00
_cell.angle_gamma   90.00
#
_symmetry.space_group_name_H-M   'P 1'
#
loop_
_entity.id
_entity.type
_entity.pdbx_description
1 polymer ?
#
loop_
_entity_poly.entity_id
_entity_poly.type
_entity_poly.pdbx_seq_one_letter_code
_entity_poly.pdbx_strand_id
1 'polypeptide(L)'
;MNKQKEFEIMVKSLALAHYHFALNEAIHEKVGGKLYTDYKVLWDAIQLGLEQSYLLGLAKFFERPKELDETISVYYFFDFGHDELLNRLRRIRNKIIVHHDRKVAQPSFLEELKISRDDIKLLFQLSIETVEKLKTDFGYIWQDHVITGFEVDKLILQNQLSEWINRLSQIDGKSSHIAD
;
A
#
# COMPACT_ATOMS: atom_id res chain seq x y z
N MET A 1 5.36 27.68 -5.86
CA MET A 1 4.42 26.55 -5.68
C MET A 1 3.93 26.57 -4.22
N ASN A 2 2.64 26.28 -3.95
CA ASN A 2 2.07 26.44 -2.61
C ASN A 2 2.45 25.22 -1.74
N LYS A 3 3.34 25.41 -0.77
CA LYS A 3 3.85 24.36 0.13
C LYS A 3 2.74 23.53 0.80
N GLN A 4 1.62 24.17 1.15
CA GLN A 4 0.46 23.47 1.73
C GLN A 4 -0.16 22.48 0.73
N LYS A 5 -0.29 22.87 -0.54
CA LYS A 5 -0.85 22.03 -1.60
C LYS A 5 0.09 20.85 -1.94
N GLU A 6 1.40 21.09 -1.94
CA GLU A 6 2.39 20.03 -2.13
C GLU A 6 2.35 19.01 -1.00
N PHE A 7 2.27 19.49 0.24
CA PHE A 7 2.11 18.64 1.42
C PHE A 7 0.81 17.82 1.34
N GLU A 8 -0.32 18.45 0.97
CA GLU A 8 -1.58 17.74 0.77
C GLU A 8 -1.50 16.62 -0.28
N ILE A 9 -0.86 16.88 -1.42
CA ILE A 9 -0.65 15.87 -2.48
C ILE A 9 0.17 14.69 -1.94
N MET A 10 1.21 14.99 -1.16
CA MET A 10 2.06 13.99 -0.52
C MET A 10 1.28 13.15 0.49
N VAL A 11 0.49 13.76 1.38
CA VAL A 11 -0.36 13.04 2.36
C VAL A 11 -1.36 12.14 1.65
N LYS A 12 -2.03 12.63 0.59
CA LYS A 12 -2.98 11.83 -0.20
C LYS A 12 -2.29 10.66 -0.90
N SER A 13 -1.06 10.85 -1.40
CA SER A 13 -0.27 9.79 -2.02
C SER A 13 0.11 8.72 -1.00
N LEU A 14 0.50 9.11 0.22
CA LEU A 14 0.79 8.19 1.32
C LEU A 14 -0.48 7.43 1.76
N ALA A 15 -1.61 8.12 1.86
CA ALA A 15 -2.90 7.52 2.21
C ALA A 15 -3.31 6.44 1.21
N LEU A 16 -3.18 6.73 -0.09
CA LEU A 16 -3.47 5.75 -1.14
C LEU A 16 -2.51 4.53 -1.08
N ALA A 17 -1.23 4.75 -0.81
CA ALA A 17 -0.27 3.65 -0.65
C ALA A 17 -0.63 2.77 0.56
N HIS A 18 -0.95 3.39 1.70
CA HIS A 18 -1.38 2.67 2.90
C HIS A 18 -2.69 1.91 2.68
N TYR A 19 -3.64 2.50 1.95
CA TYR A 19 -4.88 1.85 1.56
C TYR A 19 -4.63 0.54 0.79
N HIS A 20 -3.74 0.56 -0.21
CA HIS A 20 -3.39 -0.64 -0.96
C HIS A 20 -2.69 -1.70 -0.09
N PHE A 21 -1.84 -1.28 0.85
CA PHE A 21 -1.22 -2.19 1.82
C PHE A 21 -2.26 -2.86 2.72
N ALA A 22 -3.14 -2.08 3.34
CA ALA A 22 -4.22 -2.59 4.19
C ALA A 22 -5.15 -3.54 3.43
N LEU A 23 -5.47 -3.24 2.17
CA LEU A 23 -6.25 -4.12 1.31
C LEU A 23 -5.53 -5.42 1.00
N ASN A 24 -4.23 -5.36 0.70
CA ASN A 24 -3.43 -6.55 0.47
C ASN A 24 -3.43 -7.46 1.71
N GLU A 25 -3.21 -6.90 2.90
CA GLU A 25 -3.27 -7.66 4.16
C GLU A 25 -4.64 -8.29 4.37
N ALA A 26 -5.71 -7.52 4.23
CA ALA A 26 -7.07 -8.01 4.44
C ALA A 26 -7.45 -9.13 3.46
N ILE A 27 -6.98 -9.10 2.21
CA ILE A 27 -7.16 -10.19 1.25
C ILE A 27 -6.40 -11.44 1.69
N HIS A 28 -5.14 -11.31 2.12
CA HIS A 28 -4.37 -12.46 2.63
C HIS A 28 -5.01 -13.12 3.85
N GLU A 29 -5.67 -12.34 4.72
CA GLU A 29 -6.35 -12.87 5.90
C GLU A 29 -7.69 -13.53 5.56
N LYS A 30 -8.47 -12.95 4.64
CA LYS A 30 -9.87 -13.33 4.42
C LYS A 30 -10.10 -14.27 3.24
N VAL A 31 -9.19 -14.30 2.27
CA VAL A 31 -9.33 -15.12 1.06
C VAL A 31 -8.49 -16.38 1.21
N GLY A 32 -9.16 -17.50 1.47
CA GLY A 32 -8.53 -18.81 1.62
C GLY A 32 -9.40 -19.94 1.09
N GLY A 33 -8.90 -21.18 1.25
CA GLY A 33 -9.64 -22.40 0.91
C GLY A 33 -10.12 -22.44 -0.54
N LYS A 34 -11.36 -22.94 -0.75
CA LYS A 34 -11.95 -23.13 -2.08
C LYS A 34 -12.06 -21.83 -2.88
N LEU A 35 -12.41 -20.72 -2.23
CA LEU A 35 -12.52 -19.41 -2.88
C LEU A 35 -11.18 -18.93 -3.45
N TYR A 36 -10.08 -19.21 -2.75
CA TYR A 36 -8.75 -18.92 -3.28
C TYR A 36 -8.39 -19.87 -4.43
N THR A 37 -8.60 -21.18 -4.28
CA THR A 37 -8.21 -22.15 -5.30
C THR A 37 -8.97 -21.96 -6.62
N ASP A 38 -10.27 -21.66 -6.54
CA ASP A 38 -11.14 -21.52 -7.71
C ASP A 38 -10.80 -20.28 -8.55
N TYR A 39 -10.26 -19.24 -7.91
CA TYR A 39 -9.92 -17.97 -8.54
C TYR A 39 -8.44 -17.59 -8.35
N LYS A 40 -7.56 -18.58 -8.20
CA LYS A 40 -6.15 -18.37 -7.79
C LYS A 40 -5.44 -17.31 -8.61
N VAL A 41 -5.53 -17.40 -9.94
CA VAL A 41 -4.86 -16.48 -10.87
C VAL A 41 -5.32 -15.03 -10.67
N LEU A 42 -6.61 -14.83 -10.40
CA LEU A 42 -7.17 -13.50 -10.15
C LEU A 42 -6.65 -12.94 -8.82
N TRP A 43 -6.68 -13.75 -7.75
CA TRP A 43 -6.21 -13.33 -6.44
C TRP A 43 -4.72 -13.01 -6.43
N ASP A 44 -3.90 -13.84 -7.07
CA ASP A 44 -2.46 -13.59 -7.21
C ASP A 44 -2.21 -12.26 -7.94
N ALA A 45 -2.94 -11.99 -9.02
CA ALA A 45 -2.82 -10.75 -9.78
C ALA A 45 -3.23 -9.52 -8.95
N ILE A 46 -4.32 -9.62 -8.18
CA ILE A 46 -4.77 -8.55 -7.27
C ILE A 46 -3.71 -8.30 -6.19
N GLN A 47 -3.23 -9.36 -5.53
CA GLN A 47 -2.21 -9.23 -4.48
C GLN A 47 -0.94 -8.59 -5.01
N LEU A 48 -0.44 -9.04 -6.16
CA LEU A 48 0.77 -8.50 -6.78
C LEU A 48 0.59 -7.03 -7.19
N GLY A 49 -0.56 -6.66 -7.77
CA GLY A 49 -0.84 -5.28 -8.16
C GLY A 49 -0.94 -4.33 -6.96
N LEU A 50 -1.56 -4.78 -5.87
CA LEU A 50 -1.61 -4.02 -4.62
C LEU A 50 -0.21 -3.87 -4.02
N GLU A 51 0.57 -4.95 -4.04
CA GLU A 51 1.96 -4.96 -3.58
C GLU A 51 2.85 -3.96 -4.32
N GLN A 52 2.80 -4.01 -5.65
CA GLN A 52 3.47 -3.03 -6.49
C GLN A 52 3.06 -1.60 -6.12
N SER A 53 1.77 -1.36 -5.93
CA SER A 53 1.22 -0.02 -5.69
C SER A 53 1.67 0.55 -4.35
N TYR A 54 1.58 -0.21 -3.26
CA TYR A 54 1.99 0.31 -1.95
C TYR A 54 3.51 0.49 -1.83
N LEU A 55 4.29 -0.41 -2.46
CA LEU A 55 5.75 -0.30 -2.43
C LEU A 55 6.27 0.88 -3.27
N LEU A 56 5.68 1.14 -4.43
CA LEU A 56 6.00 2.36 -5.20
C LEU A 56 5.62 3.63 -4.44
N GLY A 57 4.46 3.61 -3.78
CA GLY A 57 4.01 4.73 -2.95
C GLY A 57 5.01 5.07 -1.84
N LEU A 58 5.45 4.05 -1.09
CA LEU A 58 6.50 4.22 -0.07
C LEU A 58 7.83 4.65 -0.70
N ALA A 59 8.26 4.03 -1.80
CA ALA A 59 9.54 4.37 -2.45
C ALA A 59 9.59 5.84 -2.88
N LYS A 60 8.49 6.35 -3.46
CA LYS A 60 8.33 7.76 -3.83
C LYS A 60 8.34 8.68 -2.62
N PHE A 61 7.66 8.28 -1.54
CA PHE A 61 7.61 9.05 -0.29
C PHE A 61 9.02 9.25 0.32
N PHE A 62 9.90 8.25 0.16
CA PHE A 62 11.29 8.28 0.62
C PHE A 62 12.32 8.67 -0.46
N GLU A 63 11.89 9.16 -1.62
CA GLU A 63 12.77 9.54 -2.73
C GLU A 63 13.56 10.82 -2.38
N ARG A 64 14.85 10.85 -2.73
CA ARG A 64 15.71 12.02 -2.44
C ARG A 64 15.39 13.15 -3.42
N PRO A 65 15.39 14.42 -2.98
CA PRO A 65 14.95 15.53 -3.83
C PRO A 65 15.88 15.84 -5.01
N LYS A 66 17.09 15.25 -5.08
CA LYS A 66 17.95 15.38 -6.26
C LYS A 66 17.47 14.56 -7.48
N GLU A 67 16.40 13.77 -7.35
CA GLU A 67 15.90 12.88 -8.41
C GLU A 67 14.65 13.42 -9.12
N LEU A 68 13.90 14.37 -8.55
CA LEU A 68 12.73 15.03 -9.15
C LEU A 68 12.58 16.46 -8.58
N ASP A 69 12.83 17.48 -9.39
CA ASP A 69 13.01 18.89 -9.00
C ASP A 69 11.76 19.62 -8.44
N GLU A 70 10.66 18.95 -8.06
CA GLU A 70 9.37 19.63 -7.81
C GLU A 70 8.53 19.11 -6.64
N THR A 71 9.06 18.38 -5.66
CA THR A 71 8.25 17.97 -4.49
C THR A 71 9.01 18.04 -3.17
N ILE A 72 8.29 18.42 -2.09
CA ILE A 72 8.77 18.29 -0.71
C ILE A 72 9.19 16.82 -0.51
N SER A 73 10.49 16.60 -0.37
CA SER A 73 11.01 15.29 -0.01
C SER A 73 11.02 15.19 1.50
N VAL A 74 10.20 14.30 2.05
CA VAL A 74 10.15 14.08 3.49
C VAL A 74 11.44 13.47 4.00
N TYR A 75 12.29 12.94 3.11
CA TYR A 75 13.59 12.36 3.42
C TYR A 75 14.43 13.16 4.42
N TYR A 76 14.35 14.50 4.39
CA TYR A 76 15.09 15.37 5.33
C TYR A 76 14.50 15.45 6.74
N PHE A 77 13.27 14.99 6.94
CA PHE A 77 12.60 14.89 8.23
C PHE A 77 12.66 13.47 8.82
N PHE A 78 13.16 12.50 8.05
CA PHE A 78 13.35 11.10 8.45
C PHE A 78 14.81 10.88 8.90
N ASP A 79 15.10 11.03 10.19
CA ASP A 79 16.37 10.55 10.77
C ASP A 79 16.17 9.12 11.28
N PHE A 80 16.30 8.14 10.37
CA PHE A 80 15.70 6.81 10.58
C PHE A 80 16.63 5.72 11.08
N GLY A 81 17.95 5.84 10.92
CA GLY A 81 18.85 4.71 11.19
C GLY A 81 18.51 3.41 10.41
N HIS A 82 17.59 3.45 9.45
CA HIS A 82 17.10 2.32 8.65
C HIS A 82 17.52 2.42 7.17
N ASP A 83 18.69 3.00 6.91
CA ASP A 83 19.19 3.26 5.55
C ASP A 83 19.18 2.02 4.65
N GLU A 84 19.46 0.84 5.20
CA GLU A 84 19.46 -0.41 4.46
C GLU A 84 18.05 -0.81 3.97
N LEU A 85 17.02 -0.63 4.80
CA LEU A 85 15.63 -0.90 4.43
C LEU A 85 15.15 0.09 3.36
N LEU A 86 15.44 1.38 3.55
CA LEU A 86 15.09 2.42 2.58
C LEU A 86 15.81 2.21 1.24
N ASN A 87 17.07 1.80 1.25
CA ASN A 87 17.81 1.48 0.04
C ASN A 87 17.25 0.25 -0.69
N ARG A 88 16.78 -0.78 0.04
CA ARG A 88 16.07 -1.92 -0.55
C ARG A 88 14.76 -1.49 -1.20
N LEU A 89 13.97 -0.67 -0.51
CA LEU A 89 12.72 -0.12 -1.02
C LEU A 89 12.93 0.72 -2.30
N ARG A 90 13.95 1.57 -2.36
CA ARG A 90 14.24 2.40 -3.55
C ARG A 90 14.57 1.57 -4.80
N ARG A 91 15.19 0.41 -4.64
CA ARG A 91 15.47 -0.51 -5.77
C ARG A 91 14.18 -1.02 -6.43
N ILE A 92 13.03 -0.85 -5.79
CA ILE A 92 11.76 -1.37 -6.31
C ILE A 92 11.28 -0.65 -7.56
N ARG A 93 11.56 0.65 -7.71
CA ARG A 93 11.15 1.40 -8.91
C ARG A 93 11.75 0.78 -10.18
N ASN A 94 13.06 0.51 -10.14
CA ASN A 94 13.77 -0.10 -11.27
C ASN A 94 13.31 -1.55 -11.50
N LYS A 95 13.03 -2.30 -10.43
CA LYS A 95 12.49 -3.65 -10.57
C LYS A 95 11.09 -3.65 -11.15
N ILE A 96 10.14 -2.90 -10.58
CA ILE A 96 8.76 -2.87 -11.05
C ILE A 96 8.66 -2.49 -12.53
N ILE A 97 9.47 -1.53 -13.00
CA ILE A 97 9.55 -1.18 -14.42
C ILE A 97 10.02 -2.36 -15.27
N VAL A 98 11.07 -3.07 -14.85
CA VAL A 98 11.60 -4.27 -15.55
C VAL A 98 10.62 -5.45 -15.49
N HIS A 99 9.83 -5.54 -14.42
CA HIS A 99 8.93 -6.65 -14.14
C HIS A 99 7.54 -6.47 -14.77
N HIS A 100 7.14 -5.24 -15.16
CA HIS A 100 5.89 -4.99 -15.87
C HIS A 100 5.84 -5.68 -17.25
N ASP A 101 7.00 -6.04 -17.83
CA ASP A 101 7.15 -6.70 -19.12
C ASP A 101 6.95 -8.24 -19.10
N ARG A 102 6.87 -8.88 -17.92
CA ARG A 102 6.82 -10.35 -17.83
C ARG A 102 5.42 -10.90 -17.54
N LYS A 103 4.88 -11.62 -18.52
CA LYS A 103 3.68 -12.47 -18.41
C LYS A 103 4.04 -13.73 -17.59
N VAL A 104 3.31 -13.99 -16.50
CA VAL A 104 3.25 -15.24 -15.70
C VAL A 104 4.19 -15.33 -14.46
N ALA A 105 3.56 -15.71 -13.34
CA ALA A 105 4.10 -16.16 -12.05
C ALA A 105 5.35 -15.42 -11.54
N GLN A 106 5.15 -14.19 -11.05
CA GLN A 106 6.21 -13.46 -10.37
C GLN A 106 6.18 -13.76 -8.87
N PRO A 107 7.34 -14.00 -8.24
CA PRO A 107 7.42 -14.04 -6.79
C PRO A 107 7.03 -12.67 -6.22
N SER A 108 6.64 -12.64 -4.95
CA SER A 108 6.35 -11.39 -4.26
C SER A 108 7.57 -10.46 -4.33
N PHE A 109 7.36 -9.19 -4.64
CA PHE A 109 8.40 -8.16 -4.58
C PHE A 109 9.02 -8.05 -3.18
N LEU A 110 8.25 -8.32 -2.12
CA LEU A 110 8.75 -8.41 -0.74
C LEU A 110 9.81 -9.50 -0.60
N GLU A 111 9.54 -10.70 -1.13
CA GLU A 111 10.50 -11.82 -1.11
C GLU A 111 11.76 -11.46 -1.89
N GLU A 112 11.61 -10.88 -3.08
CA GLU A 112 12.73 -10.47 -3.91
C GLU A 112 13.61 -9.39 -3.27
N LEU A 113 13.01 -8.48 -2.50
CA LEU A 113 13.72 -7.41 -1.80
C LEU A 113 14.17 -7.83 -0.40
N LYS A 114 13.79 -9.02 0.05
CA LYS A 114 14.00 -9.49 1.43
C LYS A 114 13.45 -8.47 2.44
N ILE A 115 12.26 -7.95 2.17
CA ILE A 115 11.53 -7.03 3.06
C ILE A 115 10.36 -7.82 3.64
N SER A 116 10.19 -7.80 4.96
CA SER A 116 9.05 -8.44 5.59
C SER A 116 7.82 -7.53 5.55
N ARG A 117 6.62 -8.09 5.74
CA ARG A 117 5.41 -7.26 5.91
C ARG A 117 5.51 -6.36 7.14
N ASP A 118 6.15 -6.83 8.21
CA ASP A 118 6.33 -6.03 9.43
C ASP A 118 7.26 -4.84 9.19
N ASP A 119 8.27 -4.96 8.33
CA ASP A 119 9.07 -3.82 7.88
C ASP A 119 8.19 -2.79 7.15
N ILE A 120 7.25 -3.24 6.30
CA ILE A 120 6.32 -2.35 5.60
C ILE A 120 5.36 -1.66 6.56
N LYS A 121 4.82 -2.38 7.55
CA LYS A 121 3.99 -1.81 8.63
C LYS A 121 4.75 -0.71 9.37
N LEU A 122 5.99 -1.02 9.76
CA LEU A 122 6.86 -0.10 10.45
C LEU A 122 7.08 1.16 9.61
N LEU A 123 7.42 1.02 8.33
CA LEU A 123 7.60 2.16 7.41
C LEU A 123 6.33 3.02 7.27
N PHE A 124 5.14 2.41 7.18
CA PHE A 124 3.88 3.17 7.14
C PHE A 124 3.60 3.90 8.44
N GLN A 125 3.69 3.23 9.59
CA GLN A 125 3.48 3.83 10.90
C GLN A 125 4.35 5.08 11.05
N LEU A 126 5.64 4.90 10.80
CA LEU A 126 6.67 5.92 10.85
C LEU A 126 6.41 7.08 9.87
N SER A 127 5.90 6.76 8.67
CA SER A 127 5.51 7.75 7.68
C SER A 127 4.36 8.63 8.15
N ILE A 128 3.32 8.00 8.70
CA ILE A 128 2.11 8.65 9.19
C ILE A 128 2.43 9.51 10.43
N GLU A 129 3.22 9.00 11.38
CA GLU A 129 3.67 9.76 12.56
C GLU A 129 4.46 11.03 12.16
N THR A 130 5.27 10.94 11.12
CA THR A 130 6.03 12.10 10.61
C THR A 130 5.11 13.12 9.96
N VAL A 131 4.14 12.68 9.14
CA VAL A 131 3.12 13.56 8.57
C VAL A 131 2.32 14.27 9.67
N GLU A 132 1.93 13.54 10.72
CA GLU A 132 1.18 14.10 11.86
C GLU A 132 1.97 15.21 12.57
N LYS A 133 3.29 15.04 12.74
CA LYS A 133 4.18 16.07 13.32
C LYS A 133 4.28 17.31 12.44
N LEU A 134 4.40 17.12 11.13
CA LEU A 134 4.64 18.21 10.17
C LEU A 134 3.36 18.97 9.77
N LYS A 135 2.17 18.41 10.00
CA LYS A 135 0.91 18.97 9.48
C LYS A 135 0.69 20.44 9.85
N THR A 136 1.07 20.84 11.06
CA THR A 136 0.92 22.21 11.57
C THR A 136 1.85 23.18 10.83
N ASP A 137 3.09 22.76 10.57
CA ASP A 137 4.11 23.58 9.89
C ASP A 137 3.74 23.90 8.45
N PHE A 138 2.93 23.04 7.82
CA PHE A 138 2.43 23.22 6.46
C PHE A 138 0.99 23.76 6.39
N GLY A 139 0.36 24.08 7.53
CA GLY A 139 -1.02 24.58 7.58
C GLY A 139 -2.06 23.58 7.07
N TYR A 140 -1.82 22.29 7.26
CA TYR A 140 -2.72 21.22 6.80
C TYR A 140 -3.90 21.05 7.77
N ILE A 141 -5.13 21.23 7.27
CA ILE A 141 -6.38 21.29 8.07
C ILE A 141 -7.30 20.09 7.79
N TRP A 142 -6.89 19.15 6.94
CA TRP A 142 -7.81 18.16 6.37
C TRP A 142 -8.29 17.08 7.35
N GLN A 143 -7.74 17.00 8.57
CA GLN A 143 -8.20 16.14 9.67
C GLN A 143 -7.55 16.59 10.99
N ASP A 144 -8.31 16.58 12.10
CA ASP A 144 -7.78 16.89 13.44
C ASP A 144 -6.62 15.96 13.84
N HIS A 145 -6.63 14.71 13.34
CA HIS A 145 -5.57 13.72 13.48
C HIS A 145 -5.43 12.87 12.20
N VAL A 146 -4.28 12.94 11.53
CA VAL A 146 -3.99 12.19 10.31
C VAL A 146 -3.97 10.69 10.60
N ILE A 147 -3.38 10.28 11.72
CA ILE A 147 -3.35 8.86 12.15
C ILE A 147 -4.78 8.28 12.21
N THR A 148 -5.71 8.99 12.82
CA THR A 148 -7.11 8.54 12.95
C THR A 148 -7.76 8.36 11.58
N GLY A 149 -7.48 9.22 10.61
CA GLY A 149 -7.99 9.07 9.25
C GLY A 149 -7.55 7.77 8.59
N PHE A 150 -6.26 7.44 8.69
CA PHE A 150 -5.70 6.21 8.12
C PHE A 150 -6.31 4.94 8.75
N GLU A 151 -6.53 4.93 10.07
CA GLU A 151 -7.16 3.79 10.77
C GLU A 151 -8.65 3.64 10.44
N VAL A 152 -9.40 4.75 10.31
CA VAL A 152 -10.81 4.73 9.90
C VAL A 152 -10.95 4.17 8.48
N ASP A 153 -10.14 4.65 7.55
CA ASP A 153 -10.17 4.17 6.15
C ASP A 153 -9.84 2.68 6.06
N LYS A 154 -8.87 2.21 6.84
CA LYS A 154 -8.53 0.79 6.96
C LYS A 154 -9.71 -0.05 7.46
N LEU A 155 -10.41 0.40 8.50
CA LEU A 155 -11.56 -0.32 9.05
C LEU A 155 -12.72 -0.39 8.04
N ILE A 156 -13.03 0.73 7.38
CA ILE A 156 -14.05 0.81 6.33
C ILE A 156 -13.74 -0.20 5.23
N LEU A 157 -12.49 -0.24 4.77
CA LEU A 157 -12.05 -1.17 3.75
C LEU A 157 -12.21 -2.63 4.19
N GLN A 158 -11.77 -2.96 5.40
CA GLN A 158 -11.87 -4.33 5.91
C GLN A 158 -13.33 -4.80 5.95
N ASN A 159 -14.26 -3.91 6.32
CA ASN A 159 -15.69 -4.20 6.33
C ASN A 159 -16.23 -4.41 4.91
N GLN A 160 -15.92 -3.50 3.97
CA GLN A 160 -16.34 -3.62 2.56
C GLN A 160 -15.82 -4.90 1.90
N LEU A 161 -14.55 -5.26 2.15
CA LEU A 161 -13.97 -6.50 1.63
C LEU A 161 -14.69 -7.73 2.20
N SER A 162 -14.99 -7.74 3.50
CA SER A 162 -15.75 -8.81 4.13
C SER A 162 -17.12 -9.00 3.50
N GLU A 163 -17.85 -7.91 3.28
CA GLU A 163 -19.16 -7.96 2.62
C GLU A 163 -19.06 -8.52 1.20
N TRP A 164 -18.05 -8.09 0.45
CA TRP A 164 -17.85 -8.55 -0.92
C TRP A 164 -17.51 -10.05 -0.98
N ILE A 165 -16.59 -10.52 -0.14
CA ILE A 165 -16.23 -11.95 -0.04
C ILE A 165 -17.45 -12.81 0.34
N ASN A 166 -18.27 -12.33 1.28
CA ASN A 166 -19.49 -13.02 1.68
C ASN A 166 -20.47 -13.14 0.51
N ARG A 167 -20.64 -12.09 -0.30
CA ARG A 167 -21.48 -12.12 -1.50
C ARG A 167 -20.95 -13.10 -2.56
N LEU A 168 -19.64 -13.11 -2.80
CA LEU A 168 -19.02 -14.05 -3.73
C LEU A 168 -19.25 -15.50 -3.30
N SER A 169 -19.11 -15.80 -2.02
CA SER A 169 -19.31 -17.15 -1.47
C SER A 169 -20.77 -17.62 -1.60
N GLN A 170 -21.73 -16.71 -1.45
CA GLN A 170 -23.15 -17.01 -1.66
C GLN A 170 -23.52 -17.26 -3.12
N ILE A 171 -22.84 -16.60 -4.07
CA ILE A 171 -23.03 -16.84 -5.49
C ILE A 171 -22.50 -18.24 -5.83
N ASP A 172 -21.30 -18.59 -5.37
CA ASP A 172 -20.68 -19.88 -5.65
C ASP A 172 -21.49 -21.07 -5.09
N GLY A 173 -22.06 -20.91 -3.88
CA GLY A 173 -22.93 -21.91 -3.26
C GLY A 173 -24.32 -22.06 -3.91
N LYS A 174 -24.76 -21.09 -4.73
CA LYS A 174 -26.02 -21.20 -5.50
C LYS A 174 -25.80 -21.86 -6.87
N SER A 175 -24.61 -21.75 -7.45
CA SER A 175 -24.24 -22.38 -8.73
C SER A 175 -24.32 -23.92 -8.69
N SER A 176 -24.12 -24.53 -7.52
CA SER A 176 -24.14 -25.99 -7.34
C SER A 176 -25.54 -26.62 -7.34
N HIS A 177 -26.61 -25.82 -7.43
CA HIS A 177 -28.00 -26.29 -7.43
C HIS A 177 -28.71 -26.15 -8.79
N ILE A 178 -28.00 -25.80 -9.86
CA ILE A 178 -28.57 -25.62 -11.21
C ILE A 178 -28.13 -26.73 -12.19
N ALA A 179 -27.45 -27.78 -11.70
CA ALA A 179 -27.16 -28.97 -12.50
C ALA A 179 -28.05 -30.13 -12.06
N ASP A 180 -29.28 -30.14 -12.56
CA ASP A 180 -30.12 -31.33 -12.78
C ASP A 180 -30.91 -31.13 -14.09
#